data_AF-A0A7J3TK04-F1
#
_entry.id   AF-A0A7J3TK04-F1
#
_cell.length_a   1.000
_cell.length_b   1.000
_cell.length_c   1.000
_cell.angle_alpha   90.00
_cell.angle_beta   90.00
_cell.angle_gamma   90.00
#
_symmetry.space_group_name_H-M   'P 1'
#
loop_
_entity.id
_entity.type
_entity.pdbx_description
1 polymer ?
#
loop_
_entity_poly.entity_id
_entity_poly.type
_entity_poly.pdbx_seq_one_letter_code
_entity_poly.pdbx_strand_id
1 'polypeptide(L)'
;MSKTTVNALIKRGLSKKLAEKVAEKYTLSALEKLSDAKIKKEFGKDAEKILKALGREVKKEEKEKEKKKKRRGKVKEKAKKIEGIDAIKEEIHRIVKEKNEYLPSAVIEEIAEKVERENLTDKIEAIVERAIEEYNSHLMDPYEACGMVAAQSIGEPGTQMTMRTFHYAGVAEINVTLGLPRLIEIVDARKDPSTPMMTVYLEGVYRVNKEKAKEIANKIEVTRLINIAEVETDISNMKVVVKPNMKSMHRKDITMEDLLEALKK
;
A
#
# COMPACT_ATOMS: atom_id res chain seq x y z
N MET A 1 36.49 -14.01 45.69
CA MET A 1 35.74 -14.81 44.68
C MET A 1 35.84 -14.09 43.34
N SER A 2 36.25 -14.78 42.27
CA SER A 2 36.12 -14.41 40.83
C SER A 2 37.30 -14.86 39.93
N LYS A 3 38.26 -15.68 40.40
CA LYS A 3 39.32 -16.24 39.52
C LYS A 3 38.75 -16.93 38.27
N THR A 4 37.58 -17.57 38.40
CA THR A 4 36.82 -18.17 37.28
C THR A 4 36.28 -17.13 36.30
N THR A 5 35.77 -16.00 36.79
CA THR A 5 35.26 -14.89 35.96
C THR A 5 36.39 -14.15 35.24
N VAL A 6 37.50 -13.90 35.93
CA VAL A 6 38.70 -13.28 35.34
C VAL A 6 39.28 -14.19 34.25
N ASN A 7 39.43 -15.49 34.49
CA ASN A 7 39.95 -16.42 33.49
C ASN A 7 39.01 -16.61 32.28
N ALA A 8 37.69 -16.58 32.50
CA ALA A 8 36.71 -16.64 31.41
C ALA A 8 36.73 -15.37 30.54
N LEU A 9 36.93 -14.19 31.12
CA LEU A 9 37.08 -12.93 30.38
C LEU A 9 38.42 -12.85 29.64
N ILE A 10 39.50 -13.39 30.23
CA ILE A 10 40.81 -13.51 29.55
C ILE A 10 40.72 -14.47 28.36
N LYS A 11 40.07 -15.64 28.50
CA LYS A 11 39.82 -16.58 27.38
C LYS A 11 38.99 -15.96 26.25
N ARG A 12 38.16 -14.96 26.55
CA ARG A 12 37.36 -14.19 25.57
C ARG A 12 38.07 -12.94 25.01
N GLY A 13 39.36 -12.74 25.34
CA GLY A 13 40.23 -11.75 24.69
C GLY A 13 40.42 -10.41 25.42
N LEU A 14 40.09 -10.31 26.71
CA LEU A 14 40.32 -9.09 27.52
C LEU A 14 41.67 -9.10 28.24
N SER A 15 42.28 -7.91 28.40
CA SER A 15 43.54 -7.76 29.14
C SER A 15 43.34 -7.98 30.64
N LYS A 16 44.34 -8.58 31.32
CA LYS A 16 44.26 -9.04 32.72
C LYS A 16 43.79 -7.95 33.70
N LYS A 17 44.28 -6.71 33.53
CA LYS A 17 43.89 -5.54 34.35
C LYS A 17 42.43 -5.11 34.16
N LEU A 18 41.84 -5.36 32.99
CA LEU A 18 40.48 -4.96 32.66
C LEU A 18 39.47 -6.03 33.12
N ALA A 19 39.86 -7.30 33.03
CA ALA A 19 39.09 -8.43 33.53
C ALA A 19 38.93 -8.39 35.07
N GLU A 20 39.98 -7.98 35.80
CA GLU A 20 39.93 -7.82 37.26
C GLU A 20 38.96 -6.70 37.68
N LYS A 21 39.01 -5.52 37.02
CA LYS A 21 38.08 -4.41 37.30
C LYS A 21 36.60 -4.73 37.03
N VAL A 22 36.34 -5.57 36.02
CA VAL A 22 34.97 -5.99 35.67
C VAL A 22 34.47 -7.07 36.64
N ALA A 23 35.35 -7.98 37.06
CA ALA A 23 35.02 -9.05 37.98
C ALA A 23 34.85 -8.59 39.44
N GLU A 24 35.38 -7.41 39.82
CA GLU A 24 35.12 -6.77 41.11
C GLU A 24 33.69 -6.22 41.22
N LYS A 25 33.10 -5.76 40.12
CA LYS A 25 31.77 -5.13 40.13
C LYS A 25 30.62 -6.06 39.71
N TYR A 26 30.89 -7.09 38.90
CA TYR A 26 29.84 -7.96 38.37
C TYR A 26 30.27 -9.43 38.23
N THR A 27 29.34 -10.34 38.51
CA THR A 27 29.48 -11.76 38.16
C THR A 27 29.16 -11.98 36.68
N LEU A 28 29.69 -13.07 36.10
CA LEU A 28 29.51 -13.42 34.68
C LEU A 28 28.04 -13.43 34.25
N SER A 29 27.16 -13.96 35.10
CA SER A 29 25.72 -14.04 34.84
C SER A 29 25.01 -12.69 34.92
N ALA A 30 25.54 -11.73 35.68
CA ALA A 30 25.01 -10.36 35.75
C ALA A 30 25.42 -9.52 34.52
N LEU A 31 26.60 -9.79 33.94
CA LEU A 31 27.07 -9.15 32.72
C LEU A 31 26.25 -9.54 31.47
N GLU A 32 25.79 -10.79 31.38
CA GLU A 32 24.96 -11.23 30.24
C GLU A 32 23.55 -10.62 30.25
N LYS A 33 23.01 -10.30 31.44
CA LYS A 33 21.69 -9.71 31.62
C LYS A 33 21.67 -8.18 31.58
N LEU A 34 22.81 -7.51 31.64
CA LEU A 34 22.87 -6.05 31.63
C LEU A 34 22.60 -5.47 30.22
N SER A 35 21.94 -4.31 30.18
CA SER A 35 21.61 -3.62 28.92
C SER A 35 22.82 -2.88 28.34
N ASP A 36 22.94 -2.91 27.01
CA ASP A 36 24.09 -2.36 26.25
C ASP A 36 24.32 -0.86 26.51
N ALA A 37 23.28 -0.13 26.95
CA ALA A 37 23.33 1.29 27.30
C ALA A 37 24.07 1.58 28.63
N LYS A 38 23.99 0.67 29.61
CA LYS A 38 24.71 0.84 30.90
C LYS A 38 26.20 0.54 30.74
N ILE A 39 26.55 -0.46 29.93
CA ILE A 39 27.94 -0.84 29.65
C ILE A 39 28.70 0.29 28.93
N LYS A 40 28.05 0.99 27.99
CA LYS A 40 28.61 2.17 27.32
C LYS A 40 28.82 3.37 28.24
N LYS A 41 27.97 3.56 29.24
CA LYS A 41 28.08 4.68 30.20
C LYS A 41 29.21 4.49 31.21
N GLU A 42 29.45 3.27 31.68
CA GLU A 42 30.46 3.03 32.74
C GLU A 42 31.87 2.79 32.23
N PHE A 43 32.04 2.17 31.05
CA PHE A 43 33.36 1.77 30.54
C PHE A 43 33.80 2.51 29.28
N GLY A 44 32.98 3.45 28.76
CA GLY A 44 33.36 4.37 27.69
C GLY A 44 34.03 3.68 26.49
N LYS A 45 35.33 3.92 26.29
CA LYS A 45 36.13 3.35 25.19
C LYS A 45 36.44 1.85 25.35
N ASP A 46 36.42 1.32 26.57
CA ASP A 46 36.67 -0.10 26.83
C ASP A 46 35.39 -0.96 26.68
N ALA A 47 34.23 -0.31 26.60
CA ALA A 47 32.93 -0.96 26.39
C ALA A 47 32.86 -1.72 25.05
N GLU A 48 33.50 -1.23 24.00
CA GLU A 48 33.52 -1.89 22.68
C GLU A 48 34.27 -3.23 22.73
N LYS A 49 35.36 -3.31 23.50
CA LYS A 49 36.12 -4.56 23.69
C LYS A 49 35.36 -5.56 24.55
N ILE A 50 34.62 -5.08 25.55
CA ILE A 50 33.77 -5.91 26.43
C ILE A 50 32.55 -6.45 25.67
N LEU A 51 31.87 -5.61 24.86
CA LEU A 51 30.72 -6.02 24.03
C LEU A 51 31.11 -7.05 22.96
N LYS A 52 32.31 -6.91 22.38
CA LYS A 52 32.85 -7.88 21.42
C LYS A 52 33.22 -9.21 22.09
N ALA A 53 33.76 -9.18 23.30
CA ALA A 53 34.04 -10.37 24.11
C ALA A 53 32.76 -11.09 24.59
N LEU A 54 31.63 -10.38 24.70
CA LEU A 54 30.31 -10.92 25.05
C LEU A 54 29.49 -11.42 23.85
N GLY A 55 30.03 -11.36 22.63
CA GLY A 55 29.40 -11.94 21.43
C GLY A 55 28.18 -11.19 20.89
N ARG A 56 27.93 -9.94 21.32
CA ARG A 56 26.88 -9.08 20.74
C ARG A 56 27.46 -8.26 19.60
N GLU A 57 27.17 -8.64 18.36
CA GLU A 57 27.58 -7.89 17.17
C GLU A 57 26.83 -6.54 17.06
N VAL A 58 27.59 -5.48 16.77
CA VAL A 58 27.07 -4.17 16.43
C VAL A 58 26.46 -4.23 15.03
N LYS A 59 25.12 -4.34 14.93
CA LYS A 59 24.42 -4.07 13.67
C LYS A 59 24.66 -2.61 13.30
N LYS A 60 25.25 -2.41 12.11
CA LYS A 60 25.63 -1.15 11.46
C LYS A 60 24.53 -0.07 11.54
N GLU A 61 24.57 0.75 12.59
CA GLU A 61 23.79 2.00 12.66
C GLU A 61 24.23 3.03 11.61
N GLU A 62 25.44 2.92 11.05
CA GLU A 62 25.97 3.90 10.08
C GLU A 62 25.22 3.88 8.74
N LYS A 63 24.88 2.71 8.19
CA LYS A 63 24.08 2.63 6.95
C LYS A 63 22.65 3.14 7.13
N GLU A 64 22.10 3.04 8.34
CA GLU A 64 20.75 3.51 8.66
C GLU A 64 20.74 5.01 8.99
N LYS A 65 21.78 5.54 9.65
CA LYS A 65 22.00 6.98 9.86
C LYS A 65 22.31 7.71 8.57
N GLU A 66 23.05 7.10 7.64
CA GLU A 66 23.32 7.67 6.32
C GLU A 66 22.09 7.61 5.41
N LYS A 67 21.30 6.51 5.44
CA LYS A 67 19.98 6.44 4.78
C LYS A 67 18.96 7.39 5.42
N LYS A 68 18.95 7.59 6.75
CA LYS A 68 18.12 8.58 7.45
C LYS A 68 18.59 10.02 7.18
N LYS A 69 19.89 10.29 7.03
CA LYS A 69 20.43 11.59 6.59
C LYS A 69 20.09 11.86 5.13
N LYS A 70 20.22 10.88 4.21
CA LYS A 70 19.80 11.00 2.80
C LYS A 70 18.28 11.13 2.64
N ARG A 71 17.47 10.41 3.44
CA ARG A 71 16.01 10.59 3.50
C ARG A 71 15.62 11.94 4.11
N ARG A 72 16.24 12.37 5.21
CA ARG A 72 16.02 13.71 5.78
C ARG A 72 16.50 14.82 4.84
N GLY A 73 17.56 14.60 4.06
CA GLY A 73 18.03 15.50 3.00
C GLY A 73 17.00 15.64 1.89
N LYS A 74 16.50 14.52 1.34
CA LYS A 74 15.42 14.51 0.33
C LYS A 74 14.09 15.06 0.86
N VAL A 75 13.77 14.83 2.14
CA VAL A 75 12.58 15.40 2.80
C VAL A 75 12.77 16.88 3.08
N LYS A 76 13.98 17.37 3.38
CA LYS A 76 14.28 18.79 3.52
C LYS A 76 14.34 19.53 2.19
N GLU A 77 14.84 18.90 1.11
CA GLU A 77 14.74 19.43 -0.26
C GLU A 77 13.30 19.47 -0.74
N LYS A 78 12.50 18.41 -0.48
CA LYS A 78 11.06 18.44 -0.76
C LYS A 78 10.33 19.47 0.11
N ALA A 79 10.69 19.62 1.38
CA ALA A 79 10.10 20.64 2.25
C ALA A 79 10.44 22.06 1.80
N LYS A 80 11.68 22.32 1.37
CA LYS A 80 12.07 23.62 0.77
C LYS A 80 11.39 23.90 -0.57
N LYS A 81 11.17 22.86 -1.39
CA LYS A 81 10.34 22.97 -2.61
C LYS A 81 8.89 23.30 -2.27
N ILE A 82 8.33 22.65 -1.24
CA ILE A 82 6.97 22.93 -0.78
C ILE A 82 6.86 24.38 -0.26
N GLU A 83 7.85 24.87 0.50
CA GLU A 83 7.88 26.26 0.98
C GLU A 83 7.97 27.29 -0.17
N GLY A 84 8.67 26.99 -1.26
CA GLY A 84 8.74 27.85 -2.45
C GLY A 84 7.44 27.85 -3.27
N ILE A 85 6.82 26.68 -3.41
CA ILE A 85 5.52 26.50 -4.10
C ILE A 85 4.40 27.21 -3.32
N ASP A 86 4.41 27.14 -1.99
CA ASP A 86 3.40 27.80 -1.16
C ASP A 86 3.45 29.33 -1.28
N ALA A 87 4.64 29.92 -1.36
CA ALA A 87 4.79 31.37 -1.55
C ALA A 87 4.27 31.85 -2.92
N ILE A 88 4.60 31.12 -4.00
CA ILE A 88 4.12 31.43 -5.36
C ILE A 88 2.60 31.20 -5.45
N LYS A 89 2.08 30.18 -4.76
CA LYS A 89 0.65 29.90 -4.69
C LYS A 89 -0.12 31.01 -3.97
N GLU A 90 0.42 31.55 -2.88
CA GLU A 90 -0.16 32.70 -2.18
C GLU A 90 -0.15 33.96 -3.05
N GLU A 91 0.91 34.17 -3.82
CA GLU A 91 1.02 35.28 -4.77
C GLU A 91 -0.01 35.17 -5.90
N ILE A 92 -0.14 34.00 -6.52
CA ILE A 92 -1.16 33.74 -7.55
C ILE A 92 -2.57 33.90 -6.95
N HIS A 93 -2.83 33.39 -5.74
CA HIS A 93 -4.11 33.59 -5.08
C HIS A 93 -4.42 35.05 -4.78
N ARG A 94 -3.41 35.87 -4.48
CA ARG A 94 -3.59 37.30 -4.28
C ARG A 94 -3.95 38.00 -5.59
N ILE A 95 -3.22 37.70 -6.68
CA ILE A 95 -3.49 38.25 -8.01
C ILE A 95 -4.91 37.89 -8.49
N VAL A 96 -5.34 36.64 -8.29
CA VAL A 96 -6.69 36.18 -8.65
C VAL A 96 -7.76 36.88 -7.81
N LYS A 97 -7.52 37.11 -6.52
CA LYS A 97 -8.44 37.86 -5.64
C LYS A 97 -8.51 39.34 -5.99
N GLU A 98 -7.39 39.96 -6.35
CA GLU A 98 -7.34 41.36 -6.78
C GLU A 98 -8.12 41.57 -8.07
N LYS A 99 -8.07 40.61 -9.00
CA LYS A 99 -8.84 40.65 -10.24
C LYS A 99 -10.31 40.21 -10.07
N ASN A 100 -10.71 39.71 -8.89
CA ASN A 100 -12.05 39.21 -8.59
C ASN A 100 -12.54 38.11 -9.55
N GLU A 101 -11.61 37.29 -10.04
CA GLU A 101 -11.84 36.22 -11.01
C GLU A 101 -11.69 34.84 -10.34
N TYR A 102 -12.16 33.78 -11.00
CA TYR A 102 -12.14 32.43 -10.44
C TYR A 102 -11.23 31.48 -11.23
N LEU A 103 -10.35 30.79 -10.52
CA LEU A 103 -9.53 29.69 -11.06
C LEU A 103 -9.56 28.48 -10.10
N PRO A 104 -9.70 27.24 -10.61
CA PRO A 104 -9.60 26.05 -9.79
C PRO A 104 -8.22 25.88 -9.13
N SER A 105 -8.19 25.40 -7.89
CA SER A 105 -6.95 25.20 -7.13
C SER A 105 -5.95 24.26 -7.82
N ALA A 106 -6.43 23.26 -8.57
CA ALA A 106 -5.58 22.36 -9.35
C ALA A 106 -4.81 23.09 -10.45
N VAL A 107 -5.45 24.04 -11.14
CA VAL A 107 -4.81 24.84 -12.19
C VAL A 107 -3.75 25.77 -11.58
N ILE A 108 -4.05 26.36 -10.41
CA ILE A 108 -3.10 27.19 -9.67
C ILE A 108 -1.87 26.38 -9.25
N GLU A 109 -2.07 25.15 -8.77
CA GLU A 109 -0.98 24.24 -8.43
C GLU A 109 -0.12 23.89 -9.65
N GLU A 110 -0.73 23.58 -10.79
CA GLU A 110 0.01 23.31 -12.03
C GLU A 110 0.80 24.54 -12.53
N ILE A 111 0.24 25.74 -12.41
CA ILE A 111 0.93 26.98 -12.79
C ILE A 111 2.12 27.21 -11.85
N ALA A 112 1.94 27.06 -10.54
CA ALA A 112 3.02 27.22 -9.56
C ALA A 112 4.17 26.23 -9.81
N GLU A 113 3.86 24.95 -10.08
CA GLU A 113 4.87 23.94 -10.43
C GLU A 113 5.63 24.29 -11.71
N LYS A 114 4.94 24.77 -12.76
CA LYS A 114 5.58 25.16 -14.03
C LYS A 114 6.44 26.41 -13.89
N VAL A 115 5.98 27.40 -13.14
CA VAL A 115 6.72 28.65 -12.85
C VAL A 115 8.00 28.34 -12.07
N GLU A 116 7.93 27.48 -11.05
CA GLU A 116 9.12 27.05 -10.29
C GLU A 116 10.08 26.25 -11.17
N ARG A 117 9.57 25.34 -12.01
CA ARG A 117 10.40 24.50 -12.88
C ARG A 117 11.20 25.31 -13.90
N GLU A 118 10.61 26.36 -14.44
CA GLU A 118 11.22 27.15 -15.52
C GLU A 118 11.83 28.48 -15.02
N ASN A 119 11.73 28.78 -13.72
CA ASN A 119 12.18 30.03 -13.08
C ASN A 119 11.59 31.30 -13.73
N LEU A 120 10.29 31.30 -14.04
CA LEU A 120 9.59 32.46 -14.63
C LEU A 120 8.95 33.37 -13.57
N THR A 121 9.71 33.76 -12.54
CA THR A 121 9.20 34.60 -11.45
C THR A 121 8.73 35.97 -11.95
N ASP A 122 9.37 36.51 -12.99
CA ASP A 122 9.07 37.85 -13.54
C ASP A 122 7.81 37.89 -14.42
N LYS A 123 7.24 36.74 -14.79
CA LYS A 123 6.09 36.65 -15.73
C LYS A 123 4.86 35.99 -15.11
N ILE A 124 4.81 35.85 -13.78
CA ILE A 124 3.70 35.21 -13.06
C ILE A 124 2.38 35.91 -13.39
N GLU A 125 2.35 37.26 -13.32
CA GLU A 125 1.15 38.04 -13.61
C GLU A 125 0.60 37.79 -15.02
N ALA A 126 1.47 37.78 -16.04
CA ALA A 126 1.08 37.56 -17.43
C ALA A 126 0.57 36.13 -17.68
N ILE A 127 1.16 35.13 -17.00
CA ILE A 127 0.71 33.73 -17.10
C ILE A 127 -0.67 33.56 -16.46
N VAL A 128 -0.85 34.15 -15.27
CA VAL A 128 -2.14 34.10 -14.55
C VAL A 128 -3.22 34.84 -15.33
N GLU A 129 -2.90 36.02 -15.88
CA GLU A 129 -3.83 36.79 -16.71
C GLU A 129 -4.28 35.99 -17.93
N ARG A 130 -3.34 35.41 -18.67
CA ARG A 130 -3.69 34.56 -19.81
C ARG A 130 -4.48 33.32 -19.41
N ALA A 131 -4.18 32.72 -18.26
CA ALA A 131 -4.94 31.58 -17.75
C ALA A 131 -6.39 31.97 -17.41
N ILE A 132 -6.61 33.17 -16.85
CA ILE A 132 -7.94 33.71 -16.58
C ILE A 132 -8.67 33.99 -17.89
N GLU A 133 -8.02 34.64 -18.86
CA GLU A 133 -8.61 34.91 -20.18
C GLU A 133 -9.04 33.63 -20.89
N GLU A 134 -8.17 32.62 -20.93
CA GLU A 134 -8.48 31.32 -21.53
C GLU A 134 -9.57 30.58 -20.75
N TYR A 135 -9.58 30.66 -19.43
CA TYR A 135 -10.65 30.07 -18.62
C TYR A 135 -12.01 30.72 -18.93
N ASN A 136 -12.05 32.06 -18.95
CA ASN A 136 -13.27 32.83 -19.21
C ASN A 136 -13.77 32.68 -20.65
N SER A 137 -12.87 32.55 -21.63
CA SER A 137 -13.25 32.33 -23.04
C SER A 137 -13.81 30.94 -23.32
N HIS A 138 -13.48 29.95 -22.47
CA HIS A 138 -13.95 28.56 -22.60
C HIS A 138 -15.09 28.22 -21.62
N LEU A 139 -15.66 29.21 -20.94
CA LEU A 139 -16.88 29.01 -20.18
C LEU A 139 -18.03 28.66 -21.13
N MET A 140 -18.92 27.77 -20.67
CA MET A 140 -20.09 27.41 -21.44
C MET A 140 -21.04 28.61 -21.52
N ASP A 141 -21.49 28.91 -22.73
CA ASP A 141 -22.46 29.98 -22.95
C ASP A 141 -23.76 29.72 -22.17
N PRO A 142 -24.32 30.75 -21.50
CA PRO A 142 -25.61 30.63 -20.84
C PRO A 142 -26.70 30.19 -21.82
N TYR A 143 -27.63 29.34 -21.35
CA TYR A 143 -28.75 28.80 -22.12
C TYR A 143 -28.40 27.78 -23.21
N GLU A 144 -27.16 27.33 -23.30
CA GLU A 144 -26.76 26.24 -24.18
C GLU A 144 -27.42 24.91 -23.76
N ALA A 145 -27.78 24.07 -24.74
CA ALA A 145 -28.51 22.82 -24.52
C ALA A 145 -27.58 21.68 -24.06
N CYS A 146 -26.90 21.86 -22.93
CA CYS A 146 -25.89 20.94 -22.39
C CYS A 146 -26.39 19.49 -22.28
N GLY A 147 -27.65 19.27 -21.90
CA GLY A 147 -28.23 17.94 -21.77
C GLY A 147 -28.36 17.20 -23.10
N MET A 148 -28.73 17.90 -24.17
CA MET A 148 -28.84 17.30 -25.51
C MET A 148 -27.47 16.95 -26.06
N VAL A 149 -26.51 17.87 -25.97
CA VAL A 149 -25.13 17.67 -26.44
C VAL A 149 -24.46 16.53 -25.66
N ALA A 150 -24.64 16.48 -24.33
CA ALA A 150 -24.11 15.40 -23.50
C ALA A 150 -24.73 14.04 -23.85
N ALA A 151 -26.06 13.98 -24.03
CA ALA A 151 -26.77 12.75 -24.40
C ALA A 151 -26.32 12.21 -25.77
N GLN A 152 -26.13 13.09 -26.75
CA GLN A 152 -25.58 12.69 -28.05
C GLN A 152 -24.13 12.21 -27.93
N SER A 153 -23.29 12.96 -27.19
CA SER A 153 -21.87 12.66 -27.04
C SER A 153 -21.60 11.31 -26.36
N ILE A 154 -22.45 10.89 -25.41
CA ILE A 154 -22.36 9.57 -24.78
C ILE A 154 -22.98 8.46 -25.63
N GLY A 155 -24.03 8.76 -26.40
CA GLY A 155 -24.77 7.79 -27.21
C GLY A 155 -24.12 7.43 -28.54
N GLU A 156 -23.49 8.39 -29.22
CA GLU A 156 -22.89 8.20 -30.55
C GLU A 156 -21.78 7.13 -30.55
N PRO A 157 -20.84 7.10 -29.58
CA PRO A 157 -19.83 6.05 -29.50
C PRO A 157 -20.42 4.67 -29.25
N GLY A 158 -21.61 4.57 -28.62
CA GLY A 158 -22.27 3.31 -28.33
C GLY A 158 -22.53 2.47 -29.59
N THR A 159 -22.85 3.13 -30.70
CA THR A 159 -23.02 2.47 -32.01
C THR A 159 -21.70 1.91 -32.54
N GLN A 160 -20.59 2.64 -32.34
CA GLN A 160 -19.25 2.26 -32.79
C GLN A 160 -18.59 1.20 -31.91
N MET A 161 -18.98 1.09 -30.64
CA MET A 161 -18.42 0.12 -29.70
C MET A 161 -18.72 -1.34 -30.06
N THR A 162 -19.76 -1.58 -30.87
CA THR A 162 -20.13 -2.93 -31.33
C THR A 162 -19.09 -3.56 -32.26
N MET A 163 -18.34 -2.77 -33.03
CA MET A 163 -17.39 -3.26 -34.03
C MET A 163 -15.94 -3.44 -33.50
N ARG A 164 -15.56 -2.78 -32.39
CA ARG A 164 -14.15 -2.74 -31.92
C ARG A 164 -13.75 -3.82 -30.90
N THR A 165 -14.69 -4.55 -30.32
CA THR A 165 -14.46 -5.37 -29.11
C THR A 165 -14.18 -6.86 -29.35
N PHE A 166 -14.41 -7.39 -30.55
CA PHE A 166 -14.27 -8.84 -30.81
C PHE A 166 -12.83 -9.35 -30.99
N HIS A 167 -11.82 -8.48 -31.12
CA HIS A 167 -10.45 -8.89 -31.45
C HIS A 167 -9.48 -8.93 -30.24
N TYR A 168 -9.91 -8.55 -29.03
CA TYR A 168 -9.08 -8.58 -27.82
C TYR A 168 -9.21 -9.88 -26.99
N ALA A 169 -9.71 -10.96 -27.60
CA ALA A 169 -9.95 -12.27 -26.96
C ALA A 169 -8.67 -13.08 -26.65
N GLY A 170 -7.58 -12.43 -26.21
CA GLY A 170 -6.29 -13.06 -25.93
C GLY A 170 -5.95 -13.21 -24.45
N VAL A 171 -6.71 -12.61 -23.53
CA VAL A 171 -6.45 -12.66 -22.08
C VAL A 171 -7.71 -13.11 -21.36
N ALA A 172 -7.65 -14.31 -20.77
CA ALA A 172 -8.78 -15.07 -20.24
C ALA A 172 -9.53 -14.45 -19.04
N GLU A 173 -9.21 -13.23 -18.61
CA GLU A 173 -9.73 -12.67 -17.34
C GLU A 173 -10.58 -11.40 -17.49
N ILE A 174 -10.70 -10.81 -18.68
CA ILE A 174 -11.57 -9.63 -18.87
C ILE A 174 -12.48 -9.90 -20.06
N ASN A 175 -13.75 -10.19 -19.78
CA ASN A 175 -14.78 -10.27 -20.80
C ASN A 175 -14.96 -8.89 -21.46
N VAL A 176 -14.22 -8.63 -22.54
CA VAL A 176 -14.19 -7.37 -23.31
C VAL A 176 -15.54 -7.06 -24.01
N THR A 177 -16.50 -7.99 -23.97
CA THR A 177 -17.84 -7.82 -24.57
C THR A 177 -18.87 -7.09 -23.70
N LEU A 178 -18.51 -6.61 -22.51
CA LEU A 178 -19.48 -6.07 -21.55
C LEU A 178 -19.73 -4.56 -21.60
N GLY A 179 -19.00 -3.77 -22.41
CA GLY A 179 -19.03 -2.30 -22.31
C GLY A 179 -20.42 -1.67 -22.49
N LEU A 180 -21.06 -1.88 -23.65
CA LEU A 180 -22.38 -1.30 -23.94
C LEU A 180 -23.50 -1.91 -23.07
N PRO A 181 -23.61 -3.24 -22.89
CA PRO A 181 -24.58 -3.81 -21.96
C PRO A 181 -24.42 -3.28 -20.53
N ARG A 182 -23.18 -3.09 -20.06
CA ARG A 182 -22.91 -2.54 -18.73
C ARG A 182 -23.33 -1.07 -18.61
N LEU A 183 -23.10 -0.28 -19.65
CA LEU A 183 -23.55 1.12 -19.68
C LEU A 183 -25.07 1.21 -19.58
N ILE A 184 -25.80 0.35 -20.32
CA ILE A 184 -27.26 0.24 -20.24
C ILE A 184 -27.70 -0.16 -18.82
N GLU A 185 -27.09 -1.18 -18.22
CA GLU A 185 -27.42 -1.59 -16.84
C GLU A 185 -27.28 -0.46 -15.81
N ILE A 186 -26.26 0.39 -15.96
CA ILE A 186 -25.99 1.51 -15.04
C ILE A 186 -27.01 2.63 -15.26
N VAL A 187 -27.27 3.01 -16.52
CA VAL A 187 -28.21 4.09 -16.87
C VAL A 187 -29.66 3.70 -16.51
N ASP A 188 -30.05 2.45 -16.74
CA ASP A 188 -31.39 1.94 -16.41
C ASP A 188 -31.56 1.61 -14.91
N ALA A 189 -30.52 1.83 -14.09
CA ALA A 189 -30.52 1.54 -12.66
C ALA A 189 -31.03 0.11 -12.33
N ARG A 190 -30.54 -0.88 -13.07
CA ARG A 190 -31.01 -2.26 -12.96
C ARG A 190 -30.71 -2.83 -11.57
N LYS A 191 -31.72 -3.41 -10.92
CA LYS A 191 -31.59 -3.96 -9.55
C LYS A 191 -30.52 -5.06 -9.44
N ASP A 192 -30.50 -5.97 -10.42
CA ASP A 192 -29.58 -7.11 -10.45
C ASP A 192 -28.69 -7.02 -11.71
N PRO A 193 -27.41 -6.64 -11.59
CA PRO A 193 -26.48 -6.59 -12.72
C PRO A 193 -26.04 -8.00 -13.15
N SER A 194 -25.74 -8.20 -14.43
CA SER A 194 -25.47 -9.54 -14.97
C SER A 194 -24.16 -10.15 -14.46
N THR A 195 -23.19 -9.34 -14.03
CA THR A 195 -21.90 -9.79 -13.46
C THR A 195 -21.43 -8.86 -12.32
N PRO A 196 -21.96 -8.99 -11.10
CA PRO A 196 -21.50 -8.18 -9.97
C PRO A 196 -20.07 -8.57 -9.59
N MET A 197 -19.21 -7.57 -9.42
CA MET A 197 -17.84 -7.74 -8.93
C MET A 197 -17.61 -6.86 -7.71
N MET A 198 -16.82 -7.34 -6.77
CA MET A 198 -16.48 -6.61 -5.54
C MET A 198 -14.97 -6.60 -5.36
N THR A 199 -14.40 -5.42 -5.10
CA THR A 199 -13.00 -5.28 -4.70
C THR A 199 -12.93 -5.14 -3.19
N VAL A 200 -12.42 -6.16 -2.51
CA VAL A 200 -12.28 -6.18 -1.05
C VAL A 200 -10.88 -5.75 -0.65
N TYR A 201 -10.76 -4.63 0.04
CA TYR A 201 -9.50 -4.17 0.60
C TYR A 201 -9.25 -4.81 1.96
N LEU A 202 -8.03 -5.30 2.17
CA LEU A 202 -7.59 -5.88 3.43
C LEU A 202 -6.76 -4.85 4.22
N GLU A 203 -6.93 -4.83 5.54
CA GLU A 203 -6.24 -3.89 6.42
C GLU A 203 -5.05 -4.52 7.17
N GLY A 204 -4.11 -3.67 7.58
CA GLY A 204 -3.01 -4.01 8.48
C GLY A 204 -2.20 -5.23 8.04
N VAL A 205 -2.19 -6.27 8.88
CA VAL A 205 -1.40 -7.49 8.70
C VAL A 205 -1.90 -8.35 7.53
N TYR A 206 -3.20 -8.27 7.21
CA TYR A 206 -3.84 -9.04 6.14
C TYR A 206 -3.48 -8.54 4.74
N ARG A 207 -3.11 -7.26 4.61
CA ARG A 207 -2.66 -6.68 3.34
C ARG A 207 -1.30 -7.20 2.89
N VAL A 208 -0.41 -7.47 3.85
CA VAL A 208 1.00 -7.83 3.57
C VAL A 208 1.18 -9.35 3.51
N ASN A 209 0.38 -10.10 4.27
CA ASN A 209 0.51 -11.55 4.34
C ASN A 209 -0.49 -12.26 3.42
N LYS A 210 0.04 -12.96 2.41
CA LYS A 210 -0.73 -13.74 1.43
C LYS A 210 -1.54 -14.89 2.05
N GLU A 211 -1.00 -15.56 3.06
CA GLU A 211 -1.66 -16.72 3.69
C GLU A 211 -2.92 -16.28 4.42
N LYS A 212 -2.83 -15.18 5.18
CA LYS A 212 -3.98 -14.61 5.89
C LYS A 212 -5.02 -14.00 4.94
N ALA A 213 -4.57 -13.42 3.82
CA ALA A 213 -5.46 -12.97 2.77
C ALA A 213 -6.24 -14.12 2.13
N LYS A 214 -5.58 -15.26 1.91
CA LYS A 214 -6.22 -16.49 1.40
C LYS A 214 -7.25 -17.04 2.38
N GLU A 215 -6.96 -17.02 3.68
CA GLU A 215 -7.91 -17.42 4.71
C GLU A 215 -9.20 -16.59 4.65
N ILE A 216 -9.09 -15.27 4.50
CA ILE A 216 -10.25 -14.38 4.33
C ILE A 216 -10.99 -14.67 3.02
N ALA A 217 -10.25 -14.88 1.93
CA ALA A 217 -10.87 -15.23 0.64
C ALA A 217 -11.68 -16.51 0.73
N ASN A 218 -11.14 -17.55 1.36
CA ASN A 218 -11.82 -18.83 1.58
C ASN A 218 -13.08 -18.68 2.46
N LYS A 219 -13.08 -17.75 3.43
CA LYS A 219 -14.26 -17.46 4.27
C LYS A 219 -15.38 -16.74 3.53
N ILE A 220 -15.04 -15.90 2.54
CA ILE A 220 -16.03 -15.16 1.73
C ILE A 220 -16.56 -16.04 0.60
N GLU A 221 -15.75 -16.96 0.08
CA GLU A 221 -16.14 -17.84 -1.02
C GLU A 221 -17.21 -18.85 -0.59
N VAL A 222 -18.43 -18.68 -1.13
CA VAL A 222 -19.51 -19.65 -0.92
C VAL A 222 -19.16 -20.97 -1.59
N THR A 223 -18.90 -21.99 -0.79
CA THR A 223 -18.58 -23.33 -1.27
C THR A 223 -19.80 -24.24 -1.10
N ARG A 224 -20.30 -24.77 -2.22
CA ARG A 224 -21.38 -25.77 -2.24
C ARG A 224 -20.79 -27.17 -2.33
N LEU A 225 -21.58 -28.20 -1.95
CA LEU A 225 -21.16 -29.60 -2.03
C LEU A 225 -20.64 -29.99 -3.42
N ILE A 226 -21.31 -29.50 -4.48
CA ILE A 226 -20.92 -29.73 -5.88
C ILE A 226 -19.55 -29.15 -6.26
N ASN A 227 -19.03 -28.17 -5.50
CA ASN A 227 -17.72 -27.58 -5.75
C ASN A 227 -16.58 -28.41 -5.13
N ILE A 228 -16.88 -29.33 -4.20
CA ILE A 228 -15.90 -30.05 -3.39
C ILE A 228 -16.04 -31.57 -3.44
N ALA A 229 -17.19 -32.09 -3.86
CA ALA A 229 -17.45 -33.51 -3.91
C ALA A 229 -18.24 -33.90 -5.16
N GLU A 230 -17.97 -35.09 -5.67
CA GLU A 230 -18.76 -35.73 -6.70
C GLU A 230 -19.91 -36.50 -6.02
N VAL A 231 -21.13 -36.28 -6.49
CA VAL A 231 -22.33 -36.87 -5.91
C VAL A 231 -22.88 -37.88 -6.89
N GLU A 232 -22.85 -39.16 -6.52
CA GLU A 232 -23.38 -40.28 -7.29
C GLU A 232 -24.62 -40.83 -6.55
N THR A 233 -25.64 -41.22 -7.32
CA THR A 233 -26.84 -41.84 -6.76
C THR A 233 -26.85 -43.32 -7.12
N ASP A 234 -26.77 -44.19 -6.12
CA ASP A 234 -26.97 -45.63 -6.28
C ASP A 234 -28.46 -45.95 -6.06
N ILE A 235 -29.14 -46.25 -7.17
CA ILE A 235 -30.57 -46.56 -7.21
C ILE A 235 -30.87 -47.93 -6.60
N SER A 236 -29.95 -48.89 -6.72
CA SER A 236 -30.17 -50.28 -6.28
C SER A 236 -30.27 -50.37 -4.76
N ASN A 237 -29.46 -49.58 -4.08
CA ASN A 237 -29.42 -49.53 -2.62
C ASN A 237 -30.16 -48.31 -2.04
N MET A 238 -30.77 -47.46 -2.88
CA MET A 238 -31.39 -46.18 -2.48
C MET A 238 -30.45 -45.32 -1.62
N LYS A 239 -29.20 -45.14 -2.06
CA LYS A 239 -28.16 -44.39 -1.34
C LYS A 239 -27.54 -43.32 -2.23
N VAL A 240 -27.20 -42.18 -1.63
CA VAL A 240 -26.39 -41.14 -2.26
C VAL A 240 -24.95 -41.29 -1.77
N VAL A 241 -24.03 -41.48 -2.70
CA VAL A 241 -22.60 -41.61 -2.45
C VAL A 241 -21.93 -40.28 -2.76
N VAL A 242 -21.38 -39.65 -1.73
CA VAL A 242 -20.63 -38.39 -1.87
C VAL A 242 -19.14 -38.73 -1.82
N LYS A 243 -18.42 -38.50 -2.92
CA LYS A 243 -16.97 -38.69 -3.02
C LYS A 243 -16.26 -37.34 -2.90
N PRO A 244 -15.74 -36.97 -1.72
CA PRO A 244 -15.04 -35.72 -1.52
C PRO A 244 -13.70 -35.68 -2.26
N ASN A 245 -13.40 -34.55 -2.91
CA ASN A 245 -12.12 -34.31 -3.55
C ASN A 245 -11.15 -33.62 -2.60
N MET A 246 -10.17 -34.39 -2.11
CA MET A 246 -9.18 -33.94 -1.14
C MET A 246 -8.38 -32.71 -1.60
N LYS A 247 -8.11 -32.56 -2.90
CA LYS A 247 -7.35 -31.40 -3.42
C LYS A 247 -8.14 -30.09 -3.29
N SER A 248 -9.42 -30.14 -3.63
CA SER A 248 -10.32 -28.97 -3.51
C SER A 248 -10.57 -28.61 -2.05
N MET A 249 -10.71 -29.61 -1.16
CA MET A 249 -10.88 -29.40 0.27
C MET A 249 -9.65 -28.76 0.91
N HIS A 250 -8.44 -29.25 0.61
CA HIS A 250 -7.20 -28.66 1.14
C HIS A 250 -6.94 -27.24 0.62
N ARG A 251 -7.35 -26.92 -0.63
CA ARG A 251 -7.22 -25.56 -1.14
C ARG A 251 -8.11 -24.57 -0.39
N LYS A 252 -9.29 -25.02 0.02
CA LYS A 252 -10.33 -24.23 0.67
C LYS A 252 -10.27 -24.27 2.20
N ASP A 253 -9.30 -25.00 2.77
CA ASP A 253 -9.14 -25.19 4.21
C ASP A 253 -10.40 -25.79 4.88
N ILE A 254 -11.09 -26.70 4.18
CA ILE A 254 -12.29 -27.40 4.68
C ILE A 254 -11.90 -28.80 5.15
N THR A 255 -12.35 -29.17 6.35
CA THR A 255 -12.10 -30.51 6.92
C THR A 255 -13.24 -31.48 6.61
N MET A 256 -12.99 -32.78 6.75
CA MET A 256 -14.04 -33.81 6.62
C MET A 256 -15.11 -33.68 7.72
N GLU A 257 -14.74 -33.16 8.88
CA GLU A 257 -15.66 -32.93 10.00
C GLU A 257 -16.68 -31.85 9.62
N ASP A 258 -16.22 -30.73 9.05
CA ASP A 258 -17.09 -29.64 8.56
C ASP A 258 -18.10 -30.15 7.51
N LEU A 259 -17.65 -31.05 6.62
CA LEU A 259 -18.49 -31.65 5.58
C LEU A 259 -19.56 -32.56 6.18
N LEU A 260 -19.20 -33.37 7.19
CA LEU A 260 -20.14 -34.24 7.89
C LEU A 260 -21.15 -33.44 8.72
N GLU A 261 -20.74 -32.34 9.34
CA GLU A 261 -21.66 -31.44 10.05
C GLU A 261 -22.65 -30.77 9.09
N ALA A 262 -22.18 -30.31 7.93
CA ALA A 262 -23.03 -29.72 6.90
C ALA A 262 -24.08 -30.70 6.34
N LEU A 263 -23.75 -32.00 6.26
CA LEU A 263 -24.65 -33.06 5.78
C LEU A 263 -25.65 -33.55 6.85
N LYS A 264 -25.41 -33.27 8.13
CA LYS A 264 -26.33 -33.63 9.22
C LYS A 264 -27.47 -32.63 9.41
N LYS A 265 -27.36 -31.44 8.84
CA LYS A 265 -28.42 -30.41 8.78
C LYS A 265 -29.38 -30.68 7.63
#